data_AF-A0A2E7DJ08-F1
#
_entry.id   AF-A0A2E7DJ08-F1
#
_cell.length_a   1.000
_cell.length_b   1.000
_cell.length_c   1.000
_cell.angle_alpha   90.00
_cell.angle_beta   90.00
_cell.angle_gamma   90.00
#
_symmetry.space_group_name_H-M   'P 1'
#
loop_
_entity.id
_entity.type
_entity.pdbx_description
1 polymer ?
#
loop_
_entity_poly.entity_id
_entity_poly.type
_entity_poly.pdbx_seq_one_letter_code
_entity_poly.pdbx_strand_id
1 'polypeptide(L)'
;MDILSIPLGFSKNGEFLKVSDTSDEYKAEQIKAFVSTHKGEHPLFPSFGTDDPTFDDFTGAELIEEFAQFYGTSIVVSDIEIIKRRGAVDTIEVNFKG
;
A
#
# COMPACT_ATOMS: atom_id res chain seq x y z
N MET A 1 -11.10 7.54 -12.94
CA MET A 1 -10.45 8.81 -13.34
C MET A 1 -8.94 8.65 -13.24
N ASP A 2 -8.19 9.38 -14.05
CA ASP A 2 -6.72 9.41 -13.94
C ASP A 2 -6.29 10.34 -12.80
N ILE A 3 -5.50 9.80 -11.88
CA ILE A 3 -4.94 10.50 -10.72
C ILE A 3 -3.41 10.48 -10.77
N LEU A 4 -2.73 11.21 -9.88
CA LEU A 4 -1.26 11.22 -9.81
C LEU A 4 -0.73 9.85 -9.35
N SER A 5 0.33 9.36 -10.01
CA SER A 5 1.02 8.13 -9.59
C SER A 5 1.80 8.32 -8.29
N ILE A 6 2.00 7.22 -7.55
CA ILE A 6 2.88 7.14 -6.38
C ILE A 6 3.95 6.05 -6.60
N PRO A 7 5.24 6.40 -6.68
CA PRO A 7 5.81 7.72 -6.44
C PRO A 7 5.47 8.74 -7.54
N LEU A 8 5.47 10.02 -7.16
CA LEU A 8 5.30 11.11 -8.12
C LEU A 8 6.44 11.09 -9.14
N GLY A 9 6.09 11.12 -10.42
CA GLY A 9 7.03 11.14 -11.51
C GLY A 9 6.59 12.06 -12.64
N PHE A 10 7.52 12.32 -13.56
CA PHE A 10 7.25 13.11 -14.76
C PHE A 10 7.47 12.26 -16.01
N SER A 11 6.62 12.48 -17.01
CA SER A 11 6.85 11.99 -18.37
C SER A 11 8.00 12.77 -19.02
N LYS A 12 8.54 12.25 -20.12
CA LYS A 12 9.55 12.93 -20.94
C LYS A 12 9.08 14.30 -21.48
N ASN A 13 7.78 14.57 -21.43
CA ASN A 13 7.18 15.83 -21.88
C ASN A 13 6.97 16.83 -20.73
N GLY A 14 7.34 16.48 -19.50
CA GLY A 14 7.16 17.34 -18.32
C GLY A 14 5.78 17.26 -17.67
N GLU A 15 4.94 16.32 -18.08
CA GLU A 15 3.63 16.07 -17.47
C GLU A 15 3.77 15.13 -16.28
N PHE A 16 2.93 15.27 -15.26
CA PHE A 16 2.88 14.28 -14.19
C PHE A 16 2.43 12.91 -14.73
N LEU A 17 3.10 11.86 -14.26
CA LEU A 17 2.62 10.50 -14.45
C LEU A 17 1.29 10.32 -13.72
N LYS A 18 0.38 9.63 -14.38
CA LYS A 18 -0.95 9.36 -13.88
C LYS A 18 -1.30 7.90 -14.03
N VAL A 19 -2.13 7.43 -13.10
CA VAL A 19 -2.65 6.07 -13.06
C VAL A 19 -4.16 6.13 -12.96
N SER A 20 -4.85 5.17 -13.58
CA SER A 20 -6.31 5.05 -13.43
C SER A 20 -6.65 4.58 -12.02
N ASP A 21 -7.54 5.29 -11.33
CA ASP A 21 -8.05 4.95 -9.99
C ASP A 21 -8.79 3.60 -9.90
N THR A 22 -9.09 2.96 -11.02
CA THR A 22 -9.67 1.61 -11.07
C THR A 22 -8.66 0.51 -11.41
N SER A 23 -7.42 0.88 -11.77
CA SER A 23 -6.40 -0.08 -12.19
C SER A 23 -5.78 -0.80 -11.00
N ASP A 24 -5.28 -2.01 -11.23
CA ASP A 24 -4.51 -2.74 -10.21
C ASP A 24 -3.17 -2.06 -9.91
N GLU A 25 -2.61 -1.32 -10.88
CA GLU A 25 -1.43 -0.48 -10.67
C GLU A 25 -1.69 0.56 -9.57
N TYR A 26 -2.81 1.29 -9.65
CA TYR A 26 -3.20 2.25 -8.61
C TYR A 26 -3.34 1.57 -7.24
N LYS A 27 -4.03 0.42 -7.17
CA LYS A 27 -4.22 -0.30 -5.91
C LYS A 27 -2.88 -0.74 -5.31
N ALA A 28 -1.94 -1.20 -6.15
CA ALA A 28 -0.59 -1.58 -5.74
C ALA A 28 0.21 -0.37 -5.24
N GLU A 29 0.09 0.79 -5.88
CA GLU A 29 0.72 2.03 -5.42
C GLU A 29 0.22 2.43 -4.03
N GLN A 30 -1.09 2.33 -3.77
CA GLN A 30 -1.67 2.64 -2.45
C GLN A 30 -1.19 1.71 -1.36
N ILE A 31 -1.14 0.40 -1.62
CA ILE A 31 -0.66 -0.58 -0.62
C ILE A 31 0.82 -0.39 -0.35
N LYS A 32 1.62 -0.18 -1.41
CA LYS A 32 3.03 0.13 -1.25
C LYS A 32 3.23 1.37 -0.38
N ALA A 33 2.48 2.45 -0.65
CA ALA A 33 2.56 3.67 0.14
C ALA A 33 2.19 3.40 1.60
N PHE A 34 1.09 2.68 1.85
CA PHE A 34 0.64 2.33 3.19
C PHE A 34 1.67 1.49 3.97
N VAL A 35 2.18 0.41 3.39
CA VAL A 35 3.16 -0.49 4.04
C VAL A 35 4.52 0.17 4.25
N SER A 36 4.86 1.18 3.44
CA SER A 36 6.15 1.88 3.54
C SER A 36 6.14 3.05 4.52
N THR A 37 5.01 3.33 5.16
CA THR A 37 4.81 4.50 6.01
C THR A 37 4.49 4.05 7.42
N HIS A 38 5.20 4.59 8.42
CA HIS A 38 4.84 4.32 9.81
C HIS A 38 3.66 5.19 10.25
N LYS A 39 2.80 4.61 11.09
CA LYS A 39 1.72 5.38 11.74
C LYS A 39 2.29 6.61 12.44
N GLY A 40 1.61 7.75 12.28
CA GLY A 40 2.03 9.04 12.81
C GLY A 40 3.00 9.84 11.94
N GLU A 41 3.55 9.28 10.85
CA GLU A 41 4.39 10.05 9.91
C GLU A 41 3.61 11.14 9.17
N HIS A 42 2.32 10.92 8.92
CA HIS A 42 1.42 11.92 8.32
C HIS A 42 0.61 12.65 9.40
N PRO A 43 0.89 13.93 9.69
CA PRO A 43 0.21 14.67 10.77
C PRO A 43 -1.31 14.81 10.57
N LEU A 44 -1.75 14.89 9.30
CA LEU A 44 -3.18 15.00 8.95
C LEU A 44 -3.90 13.65 8.93
N PHE A 45 -3.15 12.55 8.80
CA PHE A 45 -3.67 11.19 8.73
C PHE A 45 -2.81 10.27 9.60
N PRO A 46 -2.85 10.43 10.93
CA PRO A 46 -1.94 9.70 11.83
C PRO A 46 -2.17 8.19 11.81
N SER A 47 -3.35 7.73 11.39
CA SER A 47 -3.68 6.30 11.21
C SER A 47 -3.25 5.73 9.86
N PHE A 48 -2.67 6.54 8.96
CA PHE A 48 -2.13 6.05 7.70
C PHE A 48 -0.78 5.40 7.94
N GLY A 49 -0.62 4.17 7.46
CA GLY A 49 0.61 3.40 7.61
C GLY A 49 0.44 2.14 8.46
N THR A 50 1.52 1.37 8.55
CA THR A 50 1.62 0.19 9.42
C THR A 50 2.56 0.48 10.59
N ASP A 51 2.54 -0.38 11.60
CA ASP A 51 3.67 -0.50 12.53
C ASP A 51 4.83 -1.25 11.83
N ASP A 52 6.09 -1.12 12.29
CA ASP A 52 7.27 -1.60 11.56
C ASP A 52 7.20 -3.13 11.33
N PRO A 53 6.97 -3.59 10.08
CA PRO A 53 6.75 -5.01 9.79
C PRO A 53 8.04 -5.84 9.86
N THR A 54 9.20 -5.19 10.06
CA THR A 54 10.51 -5.83 10.13
C THR A 54 10.77 -6.45 11.50
N PHE A 55 10.22 -5.86 12.57
CA PHE A 55 10.53 -6.23 13.96
C PHE A 55 9.32 -6.66 14.79
N ASP A 56 8.11 -6.27 14.40
CA ASP A 56 6.88 -6.76 15.03
C ASP A 56 6.35 -8.02 14.31
N ASP A 57 5.70 -8.92 15.06
CA ASP A 57 5.01 -10.09 14.50
C ASP A 57 3.79 -9.61 13.70
N PHE A 58 4.04 -9.21 12.46
CA PHE A 58 3.05 -8.67 11.55
C PHE A 58 2.48 -9.76 10.64
N THR A 59 1.16 -9.88 10.56
CA THR A 59 0.45 -10.84 9.71
C THR A 59 -0.25 -10.15 8.52
N GLY A 60 -0.42 -10.88 7.42
CA GLY A 60 -1.15 -10.36 6.25
C GLY A 60 -2.60 -10.00 6.57
N ALA A 61 -3.23 -10.69 7.53
CA ALA A 61 -4.60 -10.41 7.96
C ALA A 61 -4.72 -9.05 8.67
N GLU A 62 -3.75 -8.72 9.54
CA GLU A 62 -3.70 -7.41 10.20
C GLU A 62 -3.49 -6.29 9.17
N LEU A 63 -2.61 -6.49 8.18
CA LEU A 63 -2.43 -5.51 7.12
C LEU A 63 -3.71 -5.25 6.33
N ILE A 64 -4.46 -6.31 6.00
CA ILE A 64 -5.75 -6.17 5.32
C ILE A 64 -6.73 -5.38 6.19
N GLU A 65 -6.79 -5.67 7.49
CA GLU A 65 -7.69 -4.97 8.41
C GLU A 65 -7.33 -3.49 8.52
N GLU A 66 -6.06 -3.14 8.77
CA GLU A 66 -5.61 -1.75 8.87
C GLU A 66 -5.82 -0.98 7.56
N PHE A 67 -5.49 -1.61 6.43
CA PHE A 67 -5.70 -1.04 5.12
C PHE A 67 -7.19 -0.80 4.85
N ALA A 68 -8.06 -1.77 5.19
CA ALA A 68 -9.50 -1.64 5.06
C ALA A 68 -10.10 -0.60 6.02
N GLN A 69 -9.54 -0.44 7.23
CA GLN A 69 -9.95 0.62 8.15
C GLN A 69 -9.68 2.02 7.58
N PHE A 70 -8.55 2.21 6.89
CA PHE A 70 -8.21 3.50 6.29
C PHE A 70 -8.97 3.76 4.97
N TYR A 71 -8.92 2.81 4.03
CA TYR A 71 -9.46 2.98 2.68
C TYR A 71 -10.94 2.59 2.54
N GLY A 72 -11.52 1.92 3.55
CA GLY A 72 -12.89 1.44 3.51
C GLY A 72 -13.13 0.48 2.33
N THR A 73 -14.18 0.74 1.56
CA THR A 73 -14.54 -0.07 0.38
C THR A 73 -13.94 0.45 -0.92
N SER A 74 -13.10 1.49 -0.88
CA SER A 74 -12.52 2.09 -2.09
C SER A 74 -11.49 1.17 -2.75
N ILE A 75 -10.76 0.37 -1.96
CA ILE A 75 -9.80 -0.63 -2.41
C ILE A 75 -10.03 -1.90 -1.60
N VAL A 76 -10.41 -2.98 -2.28
CA VAL A 76 -10.65 -4.28 -1.65
C VAL A 76 -9.50 -5.23 -1.95
N VAL A 77 -8.69 -5.47 -0.93
CA VAL A 77 -7.62 -6.48 -0.96
C VAL A 77 -8.23 -7.82 -0.60
N SER A 78 -7.99 -8.83 -1.43
CA SER A 78 -8.50 -10.18 -1.17
C SER A 78 -7.57 -10.99 -0.28
N ASP A 79 -6.27 -10.81 -0.45
CA ASP A 79 -5.26 -11.59 0.25
C ASP A 79 -3.90 -10.88 0.23
N ILE A 80 -3.14 -11.04 1.32
CA ILE A 80 -1.76 -10.55 1.46
C ILE A 80 -0.94 -11.69 2.07
N GLU A 81 0.08 -12.14 1.35
CA GLU A 81 1.03 -13.14 1.82
C GLU A 81 2.37 -12.47 2.18
N ILE A 82 2.79 -12.62 3.44
CA ILE A 82 4.09 -12.14 3.92
C ILE A 82 5.07 -13.30 3.93
N ILE A 83 6.03 -13.27 3.01
CA ILE A 83 7.02 -14.33 2.86
C ILE A 83 8.28 -13.91 3.60
N LYS A 84 8.65 -14.64 4.66
CA LYS A 84 9.86 -14.40 5.46
C LYS A 84 10.98 -15.37 5.06
N ARG A 85 12.22 -14.89 4.90
CA ARG A 85 13.43 -15.70 4.71
C ARG A 85 14.54 -15.26 5.67
N ARG A 86 15.24 -16.23 6.27
CA ARG A 86 16.35 -16.00 7.21
C ARG A 86 15.99 -15.09 8.40
N GLY A 87 14.74 -15.12 8.85
CA GLY A 87 14.27 -14.31 9.98
C GLY A 87 13.90 -12.86 9.63
N ALA A 88 13.88 -12.48 8.34
CA ALA A 88 13.43 -11.17 7.86
C ALA A 88 12.32 -11.32 6.80
N VAL A 89 11.54 -10.26 6.57
CA VAL A 89 10.58 -10.19 5.46
C VAL A 89 11.37 -10.18 4.13
N ASP A 90 11.10 -11.16 3.26
CA ASP A 90 11.71 -11.31 1.93
C ASP A 90 10.87 -10.59 0.88
N THR A 91 9.55 -10.83 0.87
CA THR A 91 8.60 -10.18 -0.03
C THR A 91 7.20 -10.14 0.59
N ILE A 92 6.35 -9.26 0.06
CA ILE A 92 4.92 -9.18 0.35
C ILE A 92 4.19 -9.33 -0.97
N GLU A 93 3.39 -10.38 -1.10
CA GLU A 93 2.52 -10.60 -2.26
C GLU A 93 1.11 -10.14 -1.94
N VAL A 94 0.50 -9.40 -2.86
CA VAL A 94 -0.80 -8.76 -2.66
C VAL A 94 -1.72 -9.14 -3.81
N ASN A 95 -2.85 -9.74 -3.47
CA ASN A 95 -3.87 -10.13 -4.43
C ASN A 95 -5.10 -9.22 -4.29
N PHE A 96 -5.55 -8.67 -5.41
CA PHE A 96 -6.75 -7.83 -5.48
C PHE A 96 -7.97 -8.64 -5.89
N LYS A 97 -9.13 -8.29 -5.32
CA LYS A 97 -10.40 -8.82 -5.80
C LYS A 97 -10.75 -8.17 -7.14
N GLY A 98 -11.09 -8.99 -8.14
CA GLY A 98 -11.63 -8.56 -9.43
C GLY A 98 -13.05 -8.04 -9.37
#